data_AF-A0A1H8EWS2-F1
#
_entry.id   AF-A0A1H8EWS2-F1
#
_cell.length_a   1.000
_cell.length_b   1.000
_cell.length_c   1.000
_cell.angle_alpha   90.00
_cell.angle_beta   90.00
_cell.angle_gamma   90.00
#
_symmetry.space_group_name_H-M   'P 1'
#
loop_
_entity.id
_entity.type
_entity.pdbx_description
1 polymer ?
#
loop_
_entity_poly.entity_id
_entity_poly.type
_entity_poly.pdbx_seq_one_letter_code
_entity_poly.pdbx_strand_id
1 'polypeptide(L)'
;MNISEFNFNNNTPIYLQIAKYFQAKVFIGELSPGDVMPSRRELAGEARVNLNTVQKAYAFMEDIGLIKTERNRFSSITDNKNIIENLRNEFIKEPLENFILTMKSVNISKEQVLKLIDKEFDNIKEVSEDKKEK
;
A
#
# COMPACT_ATOMS: atom_id res chain seq x y z
N MET A 1 1.37 -2.50 -14.48
CA MET A 1 1.05 -1.68 -13.30
C MET A 1 0.22 -0.50 -13.75
N ASN A 2 -0.94 -0.24 -13.14
CA ASN A 2 -1.86 0.83 -13.57
C ASN A 2 -2.05 1.85 -12.45
N ILE A 3 -1.00 2.63 -12.15
CA ILE A 3 -1.09 3.70 -11.13
C ILE A 3 -1.88 4.91 -11.63
N SER A 4 -2.07 5.04 -12.95
CA SER A 4 -2.86 6.11 -13.57
C SER A 4 -4.31 6.16 -13.13
N GLU A 5 -4.85 5.01 -12.68
CA GLU A 5 -6.23 4.89 -12.19
C GLU A 5 -6.33 5.03 -10.65
N PHE A 6 -5.19 5.20 -9.96
CA PHE A 6 -5.18 5.37 -8.52
C PHE A 6 -5.73 6.74 -8.11
N ASN A 7 -6.80 6.73 -7.32
CA ASN A 7 -7.45 7.96 -6.87
C ASN A 7 -6.75 8.55 -5.64
N PHE A 8 -5.92 9.57 -5.87
CA PHE A 8 -5.27 10.30 -4.79
C PHE A 8 -6.23 11.25 -4.07
N ASN A 9 -6.17 11.25 -2.74
CA ASN A 9 -6.94 12.19 -1.91
C ASN A 9 -6.08 13.33 -1.33
N ASN A 10 -6.72 14.35 -0.76
CA ASN A 10 -6.04 15.51 -0.17
C ASN A 10 -5.73 15.34 1.33
N ASN A 11 -6.17 14.25 1.96
CA ASN A 11 -6.07 14.04 3.40
C ASN A 11 -4.70 13.48 3.81
N THR A 12 -4.00 12.82 2.88
CA THR A 12 -2.69 12.23 3.10
C THR A 12 -1.70 12.80 2.09
N PRO A 13 -0.44 13.07 2.46
CA PRO A 13 0.59 13.43 1.49
C PRO A 13 0.70 12.43 0.33
N ILE A 14 0.70 12.92 -0.90
CA ILE A 14 0.67 12.09 -2.13
C ILE A 14 1.83 11.07 -2.17
N TYR A 15 3.03 11.43 -1.70
CA TYR A 15 4.16 10.51 -1.69
C TYR A 15 3.95 9.28 -0.80
N LEU A 16 3.20 9.42 0.31
CA LEU A 16 2.82 8.30 1.17
C LEU A 16 1.75 7.44 0.51
N GLN A 17 0.83 8.05 -0.24
CA GLN A 17 -0.17 7.30 -0.99
C GLN A 17 0.47 6.45 -2.09
N ILE A 18 1.48 6.99 -2.78
CA ILE A 18 2.30 6.23 -3.74
C ILE A 18 2.99 5.06 -3.03
N ALA A 19 3.65 5.29 -1.88
CA ALA A 19 4.31 4.22 -1.15
C ALA A 19 3.32 3.11 -0.71
N LYS A 20 2.14 3.50 -0.18
CA LYS A 20 1.07 2.56 0.20
C LYS A 20 0.56 1.76 -1.00
N TYR A 21 0.45 2.37 -2.18
CA TYR A 21 0.09 1.67 -3.42
C TYR A 21 1.08 0.55 -3.74
N PHE A 22 2.39 0.83 -3.73
CA PHE A 22 3.41 -0.18 -4.00
C PHE A 22 3.47 -1.26 -2.92
N GLN A 23 3.34 -0.89 -1.64
CA GLN A 23 3.23 -1.86 -0.55
C GLN A 23 2.09 -2.85 -0.79
N ALA A 24 0.90 -2.35 -1.10
CA ALA A 24 -0.27 -3.20 -1.37
C ALA A 24 0.00 -4.17 -2.53
N LYS A 25 0.60 -3.68 -3.63
CA LYS A 25 0.94 -4.49 -4.81
C LYS A 25 1.95 -5.60 -4.48
N VAL A 26 2.91 -5.35 -3.61
CA VAL A 26 3.82 -6.39 -3.10
C VAL A 26 3.06 -7.39 -2.21
N PHE A 27 2.18 -6.92 -1.34
CA PHE A 27 1.48 -7.78 -0.37
C PHE A 27 0.50 -8.76 -1.01
N ILE A 28 -0.12 -8.37 -2.13
CA ILE A 28 -1.02 -9.22 -2.92
C ILE A 28 -0.28 -10.02 -4.00
N GLY A 29 1.05 -9.87 -4.11
CA GLY A 29 1.89 -10.65 -5.03
C GLY A 29 1.90 -10.16 -6.48
N GLU A 30 1.31 -9.00 -6.79
CA GLU A 30 1.44 -8.37 -8.12
C GLU A 30 2.85 -7.84 -8.40
N LEU A 31 3.61 -7.56 -7.34
CA LEU A 31 5.04 -7.25 -7.41
C LEU A 31 5.82 -8.26 -6.57
N SER A 32 6.80 -8.88 -7.20
CA SER A 32 7.67 -9.87 -6.58
C SER A 32 9.01 -9.27 -6.16
N PRO A 33 9.69 -9.88 -5.17
CA PRO A 33 11.09 -9.61 -4.87
C PRO A 33 11.98 -9.53 -6.13
N GLY A 34 12.74 -8.45 -6.25
CA GLY A 34 13.62 -8.21 -7.39
C GLY A 34 12.95 -7.58 -8.62
N ASP A 35 11.62 -7.43 -8.64
CA ASP A 35 10.94 -6.73 -9.73
C ASP A 35 11.42 -5.29 -9.84
N VAL A 36 11.65 -4.87 -11.08
CA VAL A 36 12.18 -3.55 -11.39
C VAL A 36 11.07 -2.51 -11.28
N MET A 37 11.35 -1.45 -10.54
CA MET A 37 10.47 -0.29 -10.41
C MET A 37 10.57 0.58 -11.66
N PRO A 38 9.48 1.27 -12.05
CA PRO A 38 9.56 2.28 -13.10
C PRO A 38 10.61 3.36 -12.75
N SER A 39 11.11 4.08 -13.74
CA SER A 39 11.90 5.26 -13.45
C SER A 39 11.03 6.32 -12.75
N ARG A 40 11.66 7.19 -11.97
CA ARG A 40 10.98 8.31 -11.29
C ARG A 40 10.22 9.22 -12.29
N ARG A 41 10.73 9.36 -13.53
CA ARG A 41 10.09 10.14 -14.59
C ARG A 41 8.89 9.44 -15.21
N GLU A 42 9.01 8.13 -15.49
CA GLU A 42 7.88 7.32 -15.96
C GLU A 42 6.75 7.35 -14.94
N LEU A 43 7.05 7.08 -13.67
CA LEU A 43 6.02 7.08 -12.63
C LEU A 43 5.35 8.45 -12.45
N ALA A 44 6.12 9.54 -12.55
CA ALA A 44 5.56 10.90 -12.47
C ALA A 44 4.56 11.15 -13.63
N GLY A 45 4.88 10.66 -14.83
CA GLY A 45 4.01 10.75 -16.00
C GLY A 45 2.75 9.89 -15.85
N GLU A 46 2.92 8.62 -15.49
CA GLU A 46 1.82 7.65 -15.33
C GLU A 46 0.85 8.09 -14.22
N ALA A 47 1.37 8.43 -13.04
CA ALA A 47 0.55 8.86 -11.91
C ALA A 47 0.07 10.32 -12.03
N ARG A 48 0.55 11.07 -13.03
CA ARG A 48 0.26 12.50 -13.23
C ARG A 48 0.56 13.36 -11.98
N VAL A 49 1.66 13.04 -11.29
CA VAL A 49 2.09 13.75 -10.07
C VAL A 49 3.42 14.47 -10.30
N ASN A 50 3.72 15.44 -9.44
CA ASN A 50 4.98 16.16 -9.50
C ASN A 50 6.20 15.22 -9.32
N LEU A 51 7.24 15.39 -10.12
CA LEU A 51 8.47 14.57 -10.05
C LEU A 51 9.14 14.61 -8.66
N ASN A 52 9.09 15.74 -7.95
CA ASN A 52 9.63 15.84 -6.59
C ASN A 52 8.82 14.99 -5.60
N THR A 53 7.51 14.87 -5.81
CA THR A 53 6.65 13.98 -5.02
C THR A 53 7.03 12.52 -5.24
N VAL A 54 7.30 12.11 -6.49
CA VAL A 54 7.80 10.76 -6.79
C VAL A 54 9.16 10.53 -6.16
N GLN A 55 10.09 11.48 -6.28
CA GLN A 55 11.40 11.37 -5.65
C GLN A 55 11.29 11.15 -4.14
N LYS A 56 10.39 11.90 -3.48
CA LYS A 56 10.11 11.73 -2.06
C LYS A 56 9.48 10.36 -1.74
N ALA A 57 8.60 9.85 -2.61
CA ALA A 57 8.04 8.51 -2.45
C ALA A 57 9.13 7.43 -2.56
N TYR A 58 10.05 7.54 -3.53
CA TYR A 58 11.16 6.60 -3.68
C TYR A 58 12.09 6.66 -2.48
N ALA A 59 12.48 7.85 -2.03
CA ALA A 59 13.32 8.01 -0.85
C ALA A 59 12.66 7.39 0.38
N PHE A 60 11.35 7.60 0.57
CA PHE A 60 10.62 6.97 1.66
C PHE A 60 10.56 5.45 1.53
N MET A 61 10.29 4.90 0.33
CA MET A 61 10.29 3.46 0.10
C MET A 61 11.67 2.80 0.29
N GLU A 62 12.75 3.52 -0.04
CA GLU A 62 14.13 3.10 0.23
C GLU A 62 14.41 3.11 1.74
N ASP A 63 13.98 4.15 2.46
CA ASP A 63 14.17 4.32 3.91
C ASP A 63 13.50 3.21 4.72
N ILE A 64 12.26 2.84 4.37
CA ILE A 64 11.55 1.72 4.99
C ILE A 64 12.00 0.34 4.46
N GLY A 65 12.96 0.31 3.52
CA GLY A 65 13.54 -0.92 2.96
C GLY A 65 12.65 -1.69 1.98
N LEU A 66 11.54 -1.12 1.52
CA LEU A 66 10.64 -1.74 0.53
C LEU A 66 11.34 -1.92 -0.82
N ILE A 67 12.12 -0.93 -1.24
CA ILE A 67 12.89 -0.95 -2.48
C ILE A 67 14.37 -0.74 -2.20
N LYS A 68 15.20 -1.24 -3.11
CA LYS A 68 16.65 -1.00 -3.15
C LYS A 68 17.04 -0.37 -4.48
N THR A 69 17.97 0.59 -4.43
CA THR A 69 18.52 1.23 -5.62
C THR A 69 20.00 0.88 -5.72
N GLU A 70 20.38 0.12 -6.76
CA GLU A 70 21.80 -0.16 -7.00
C GLU A 70 22.48 1.06 -7.64
N ARG A 71 23.78 1.27 -7.33
CA ARG A 71 24.55 2.40 -7.87
C ARG A 71 24.50 2.38 -9.40
N ASN A 72 23.99 3.47 -10.00
CA ASN A 72 23.79 3.65 -11.44
C ASN A 72 22.77 2.69 -12.09
N ARG A 73 21.81 2.13 -11.34
CA ARG A 73 20.75 1.26 -11.90
C ARG A 73 19.35 1.61 -11.40
N PHE A 74 18.37 0.87 -11.93
CA PHE A 74 16.97 0.92 -11.56
C PHE A 74 16.75 0.52 -10.09
N SER A 75 15.71 1.08 -9.48
CA SER A 75 15.23 0.61 -8.18
C SER A 75 14.50 -0.72 -8.37
N SER A 76 14.54 -1.61 -7.39
CA SER A 76 13.83 -2.89 -7.41
C SER A 76 13.21 -3.21 -6.05
N ILE A 77 12.19 -4.06 -6.03
CA ILE A 77 11.60 -4.56 -4.78
C ILE A 77 12.64 -5.36 -3.98
N THR A 78 12.68 -5.16 -2.67
CA THR A 78 13.57 -5.91 -1.78
C THR A 78 13.32 -7.41 -1.83
N ASP A 79 14.39 -8.20 -1.69
CA ASP A 79 14.36 -9.65 -1.54
C ASP A 79 14.38 -10.11 -0.08
N ASN A 80 14.46 -9.16 0.85
CA ASN A 80 14.42 -9.45 2.27
C ASN A 80 12.98 -9.71 2.75
N LYS A 81 12.62 -10.98 2.85
CA LYS A 81 11.30 -11.43 3.33
C LYS A 81 10.95 -10.89 4.72
N ASN A 82 11.91 -10.76 5.62
CA ASN A 82 11.65 -10.23 6.97
C ASN A 82 11.22 -8.76 6.93
N ILE A 83 11.78 -7.96 6.02
CA ILE A 83 11.35 -6.57 5.82
C ILE A 83 9.92 -6.54 5.29
N ILE A 84 9.61 -7.35 4.26
CA ILE A 84 8.25 -7.39 3.68
C ILE A 84 7.21 -7.78 4.73
N GLU A 85 7.49 -8.80 5.56
CA GLU A 85 6.59 -9.22 6.63
C GLU A 85 6.41 -8.15 7.72
N ASN A 86 7.49 -7.45 8.11
CA ASN A 86 7.39 -6.34 9.05
C ASN A 86 6.54 -5.20 8.49
N LEU A 87 6.76 -4.82 7.22
CA LEU A 87 5.97 -3.79 6.54
C LEU A 87 4.50 -4.18 6.44
N ARG A 88 4.19 -5.46 6.19
CA ARG A 88 2.81 -5.97 6.18
C ARG A 88 2.16 -5.80 7.55
N ASN A 89 2.87 -6.15 8.62
CA ASN A 89 2.38 -6.00 9.99
C ASN A 89 2.15 -4.53 10.36
N GLU A 90 3.04 -3.62 9.95
CA GLU A 90 2.86 -2.18 10.15
C GLU A 90 1.68 -1.63 9.35
N PHE A 91 1.51 -2.09 8.11
CA PHE A 91 0.42 -1.66 7.23
C PHE A 91 -0.97 -1.94 7.81
N ILE A 92 -1.13 -3.08 8.51
CA ILE A 92 -2.41 -3.46 9.13
C ILE A 92 -2.61 -2.89 10.53
N LYS A 93 -1.53 -2.45 11.20
CA LYS A 93 -1.57 -2.04 12.61
C LYS A 93 -2.47 -0.84 12.85
N GLU A 94 -2.23 0.27 12.13
CA GLU A 94 -3.02 1.50 12.30
C GLU A 94 -4.52 1.29 11.93
N PRO A 95 -4.88 0.65 10.80
CA PRO A 95 -6.28 0.32 10.51
C PRO A 95 -6.94 -0.53 11.60
N LEU A 96 -6.22 -1.54 12.12
CA LEU A 96 -6.73 -2.40 13.18
C LEU A 96 -6.95 -1.62 14.48
N GLU A 97 -6.00 -0.78 14.89
CA GLU A 97 -6.14 0.06 16.08
C GLU A 97 -7.35 0.99 15.98
N ASN A 98 -7.51 1.67 14.83
CA ASN A 98 -8.66 2.54 14.58
C ASN A 98 -10.00 1.78 14.60
N PHE A 99 -10.04 0.58 14.01
CA PHE A 99 -11.20 -0.31 14.06
C PHE A 99 -11.56 -0.68 15.50
N ILE A 100 -10.57 -1.14 16.29
CA ILE A 100 -10.79 -1.53 17.69
C ILE A 100 -11.23 -0.34 18.55
N LEU A 101 -10.67 0.86 18.35
CA LEU A 101 -11.09 2.08 19.04
C LEU A 101 -12.56 2.42 18.72
N THR A 102 -12.96 2.30 17.46
CA THR A 102 -14.35 2.51 17.02
C THR A 102 -15.29 1.51 17.67
N MET A 103 -14.90 0.24 17.75
CA MET A 103 -15.70 -0.78 18.43
C MET A 103 -15.85 -0.47 19.93
N LYS A 104 -14.76 -0.11 20.60
CA LYS A 104 -14.80 0.26 22.02
C LYS A 104 -15.67 1.49 22.30
N SER A 105 -15.73 2.48 21.40
CA SER A 105 -16.52 3.70 21.61
C SER A 105 -18.03 3.46 21.63
N VAL A 106 -18.49 2.35 21.03
CA VAL A 106 -19.90 1.91 21.06
C VAL A 106 -20.18 0.79 22.06
N ASN A 107 -19.23 0.52 22.97
CA ASN A 107 -19.32 -0.46 24.05
C ASN A 107 -19.63 -1.90 23.57
N ILE A 108 -19.11 -2.28 22.40
CA ILE A 108 -19.25 -3.64 21.88
C ILE A 108 -18.18 -4.57 22.50
N SER A 109 -18.55 -5.80 22.84
CA SER A 109 -17.63 -6.77 23.42
C SER A 109 -16.72 -7.39 22.36
N LYS A 110 -15.54 -7.89 22.76
CA LYS A 110 -14.63 -8.62 21.85
C LYS A 110 -15.33 -9.79 21.14
N GLU A 111 -16.19 -10.52 21.83
CA GLU A 111 -16.93 -11.65 21.27
C GLU A 111 -17.91 -11.20 20.18
N GLN A 112 -18.58 -10.08 20.37
CA GLN A 112 -19.46 -9.50 19.35
C GLN A 112 -18.66 -9.01 18.14
N VAL A 113 -17.49 -8.40 18.35
CA VAL A 113 -16.58 -8.00 17.26
C VAL A 113 -16.17 -9.20 16.41
N LEU A 114 -15.73 -10.30 17.04
CA LEU A 114 -15.35 -11.51 16.31
C LEU A 114 -16.51 -12.07 15.48
N LYS A 115 -17.72 -12.13 16.04
CA LYS A 115 -18.92 -12.55 15.29
C LYS A 115 -19.25 -11.64 14.11
N LEU A 116 -19.04 -10.33 14.25
CA LEU A 116 -19.22 -9.38 13.14
C LEU A 116 -18.18 -9.60 12.05
N ILE A 117 -16.92 -9.81 12.43
CA ILE A 117 -15.85 -10.13 11.47
C ILE A 117 -16.19 -11.42 10.74
N ASP A 118 -16.47 -12.52 11.44
CA ASP A 118 -16.80 -13.81 10.82
C ASP A 118 -17.98 -13.71 9.84
N LYS A 119 -18.98 -12.89 10.18
CA LYS A 119 -20.14 -12.66 9.30
C LYS A 119 -19.77 -11.88 8.04
N GLU A 120 -18.92 -10.86 8.14
CA GLU A 120 -18.65 -9.91 7.05
C GLU A 120 -17.38 -10.22 6.24
N PHE A 121 -16.43 -10.98 6.80
CA PHE A 121 -15.11 -11.22 6.21
C PHE A 121 -15.18 -11.83 4.80
N ASP A 122 -16.10 -12.77 4.59
CA ASP A 122 -16.30 -13.42 3.28
C ASP A 122 -17.24 -12.63 2.35
N ASN A 123 -18.02 -11.67 2.88
CA ASN A 123 -18.95 -10.85 2.10
C ASN A 123 -18.28 -9.65 1.45
N ILE A 124 -17.22 -9.12 2.09
CA ILE A 124 -16.43 -8.03 1.55
C ILE A 124 -15.41 -8.65 0.58
N LYS A 125 -15.75 -8.63 -0.72
CA LYS A 125 -14.78 -8.99 -1.76
C LYS A 125 -13.52 -8.14 -1.61
N GLU A 126 -12.35 -8.75 -1.82
CA GLU A 126 -11.11 -8.02 -2.04
C GLU A 126 -11.34 -6.92 -3.07
N VAL A 127 -10.68 -5.78 -2.92
CA VAL A 127 -10.73 -4.68 -3.89
C VAL A 127 -10.02 -5.15 -5.17
N SER A 128 -10.68 -6.00 -5.95
CA SER A 128 -10.44 -6.25 -7.35
C SER A 128 -11.39 -5.36 -8.14
N GLU A 129 -10.86 -4.25 -8.65
CA GLU A 129 -11.32 -3.47 -9.81
C GLU A 129 -12.81 -3.65 -10.21
N ASP A 130 -13.74 -3.15 -9.40
CA ASP A 130 -15.10 -2.87 -9.88
C ASP A 130 -15.13 -1.49 -10.53
N LYS A 131 -14.92 -1.48 -11.86
CA LYS A 131 -15.75 -0.76 -12.83
C LYS A 131 -15.40 -1.20 -14.27
N LYS A 132 -15.98 -2.35 -14.66
CA LYS A 132 -16.29 -2.61 -16.07
C LYS A 132 -17.30 -1.56 -16.56
N GLU A 133 -16.85 -0.80 -17.55
CA GLU A 133 -17.58 -0.29 -18.71
C GLU A 133 -19.10 -0.07 -18.58
N LYS A 134 -19.49 1.21 -18.66
CA LYS A 134 -20.49 1.66 -19.62
C LYS A 134 -19.90 2.80 -20.43
#